data_AF-A0A7S4JFN2-F1
#
_entry.id   AF-A0A7S4JFN2-F1
#
_cell.length_a   1.000
_cell.length_b   1.000
_cell.length_c   1.000
_cell.angle_alpha   90.00
_cell.angle_beta   90.00
_cell.angle_gamma   90.00
#
_symmetry.space_group_name_H-M   'P 1'
#
loop_
_entity.id
_entity.type
_entity.pdbx_description
1 polymer ?
#
loop_
_entity_poly.entity_id
_entity_poly.type
_entity_poly.pdbx_seq_one_letter_code
_entity_poly.pdbx_strand_id
1 'polypeptide(L)'
;LVPLQTHSSSSAMASRIIRLTPNEYVHVLDSNSNLTRVEVGPQTFTRKDHEEICLGPEKLVMVPLGSYCVVLDPVVRESSADSAPLVYDAYGQAKLRYGVREVRLPRGAV
;
A
#
# COMPACT_ATOMS: atom_id res chain seq x y z
N LEU A 1 14.65 10.78 17.58
CA LEU A 1 13.33 10.50 18.18
C LEU A 1 12.29 11.14 17.29
N VAL A 2 11.78 10.41 16.29
CA VAL A 2 10.74 10.90 15.37
C VAL A 2 9.40 10.75 16.11
N PRO A 3 8.55 11.79 16.17
CA PRO A 3 7.29 11.70 16.91
C PRO A 3 6.36 10.68 16.24
N LEU A 4 5.76 9.81 17.07
CA LEU A 4 4.69 8.88 16.72
C LEU A 4 3.55 9.67 16.08
N GLN A 5 3.17 9.30 14.85
CA GLN A 5 2.08 9.93 14.12
C GLN A 5 0.81 9.88 14.99
N THR A 6 0.32 11.07 15.35
CA THR A 6 -1.02 11.24 15.90
C THR A 6 -2.00 10.79 14.82
N HIS A 7 -2.53 9.58 14.95
CA HIS A 7 -3.60 9.09 14.09
C HIS A 7 -4.80 10.02 14.33
N SER A 8 -5.00 10.98 13.41
CA SER A 8 -6.28 11.64 13.23
C SER A 8 -7.31 10.52 13.14
N SER A 9 -8.20 10.44 14.13
CA SER A 9 -9.21 9.40 14.25
C SER A 9 -10.14 9.46 13.04
N SER A 10 -9.72 8.80 11.96
CA SER A 10 -10.46 8.75 10.72
C SER A 10 -11.61 7.76 10.92
N SER A 11 -12.83 8.24 10.73
CA SER A 11 -14.07 7.43 10.73
C SER A 11 -13.96 6.13 9.89
N ALA A 12 -13.03 6.12 8.92
CA ALA A 12 -12.75 4.96 8.09
C ALA A 12 -12.15 3.76 8.84
N MET A 13 -11.33 3.94 9.89
CA MET A 13 -10.75 2.81 10.62
C MET A 13 -11.82 1.93 11.30
N ALA A 14 -12.92 2.54 11.74
CA ALA A 14 -14.04 1.84 12.36
C ALA A 14 -15.10 1.35 11.35
N SER A 15 -15.02 1.78 10.09
CA SER A 15 -16.05 1.45 9.09
C SER A 15 -15.93 0.00 8.62
N ARG A 16 -17.06 -0.71 8.55
CA ARG A 16 -17.14 -2.03 7.93
C ARG A 16 -17.14 -1.96 6.40
N ILE A 17 -17.59 -0.86 5.82
CA ILE A 17 -17.69 -0.66 4.38
C ILE A 17 -16.83 0.54 4.00
N ILE A 18 -15.83 0.32 3.16
CA ILE A 18 -14.90 1.34 2.70
C ILE A 18 -15.04 1.49 1.19
N ARG A 19 -15.42 2.69 0.74
CA ARG A 19 -15.48 3.03 -0.69
C ARG A 19 -14.13 3.60 -1.11
N LEU A 20 -13.36 2.84 -1.87
CA LEU A 20 -12.10 3.27 -2.45
C LEU A 20 -12.37 3.86 -3.83
N THR A 21 -12.11 5.15 -4.01
CA THR A 21 -12.19 5.81 -5.32
C THR A 21 -10.98 5.45 -6.19
N PRO A 22 -10.95 5.79 -7.49
CA PRO A 22 -9.74 5.63 -8.29
C PRO A 22 -8.54 6.31 -7.64
N ASN A 23 -7.38 5.65 -7.69
CA ASN A 23 -6.13 6.10 -7.07
C ASN A 23 -6.16 6.21 -5.54
N GLU A 24 -7.09 5.51 -4.86
CA GLU A 24 -7.04 5.33 -3.42
C GLU A 24 -6.64 3.91 -3.03
N TYR A 25 -6.03 3.79 -1.86
CA TYR A 25 -5.71 2.51 -1.26
C TYR A 25 -5.89 2.53 0.27
N VAL A 26 -6.01 1.33 0.85
CA VAL A 26 -5.99 1.11 2.31
C VAL A 26 -5.07 -0.06 2.64
N HIS A 27 -4.52 -0.05 3.85
CA HIS A 27 -3.87 -1.24 4.41
C HIS A 27 -4.84 -1.98 5.31
N VAL A 28 -4.98 -3.28 5.06
CA VAL A 28 -5.84 -4.18 5.83
C VAL A 28 -4.96 -5.22 6.52
N LEU A 29 -5.01 -5.27 7.84
CA LEU A 29 -4.43 -6.34 8.63
C LEU A 29 -5.47 -7.43 8.81
N ASP A 30 -5.11 -8.67 8.47
CA ASP A 30 -5.87 -9.86 8.83
C ASP A 30 -5.27 -10.47 10.11
N SER A 31 -6.05 -10.48 11.20
CA SER A 31 -5.66 -10.99 12.51
C SER A 31 -5.52 -12.51 12.57
N ASN A 32 -6.08 -13.26 11.61
CA ASN A 32 -5.89 -14.71 11.56
C ASN A 32 -4.50 -15.08 11.03
N SER A 33 -4.05 -14.38 9.99
CA SER A 33 -2.75 -14.59 9.34
C SER A 33 -1.65 -13.66 9.85
N ASN A 34 -2.02 -12.62 10.62
CA ASN A 34 -1.16 -11.49 11.00
C ASN A 34 -0.49 -10.81 9.80
N LEU A 35 -1.17 -10.82 8.64
CA LEU A 35 -0.66 -10.30 7.40
C LEU A 35 -1.34 -8.98 7.04
N THR A 36 -0.53 -7.97 6.74
CA THR A 36 -1.03 -6.69 6.19
C THR A 36 -0.93 -6.70 4.68
N ARG A 37 -2.06 -6.43 4.02
CA ARG A 37 -2.13 -6.30 2.55
C ARG A 37 -2.71 -4.94 2.14
N VAL A 38 -2.56 -4.63 0.86
CA VAL A 38 -3.07 -3.39 0.26
C VAL A 38 -4.31 -3.69 -0.57
N GLU A 39 -5.39 -2.96 -0.33
CA GLU A 39 -6.58 -2.95 -1.18
C GLU A 39 -6.60 -1.63 -1.96
N VAL A 40 -6.77 -1.70 -3.29
CA VAL A 40 -6.69 -0.54 -4.19
C VAL A 40 -8.03 -0.31 -4.89
N GLY A 41 -8.45 0.95 -5.03
CA GLY A 41 -9.66 1.32 -5.76
C GLY A 41 -9.53 1.26 -7.30
N PRO A 42 -10.64 1.37 -8.05
CA PRO A 42 -12.00 1.66 -7.58
C PRO A 42 -12.75 0.40 -7.12
N GLN A 43 -13.06 0.30 -5.84
CA GLN A 43 -13.87 -0.79 -5.30
C GLN A 43 -14.54 -0.42 -3.98
N THR A 44 -15.64 -1.10 -3.66
CA THR A 44 -16.21 -1.06 -2.31
C THR A 44 -15.70 -2.26 -1.52
N PHE A 45 -14.71 -2.03 -0.67
CA PHE A 45 -14.14 -3.05 0.20
C PHE A 45 -15.04 -3.22 1.44
N THR A 46 -15.43 -4.46 1.72
CA THR A 46 -16.17 -4.81 2.94
C THR A 46 -15.26 -5.59 3.87
N ARG A 47 -14.93 -4.96 5.00
CA ARG A 47 -14.05 -5.52 6.03
C ARG A 47 -14.73 -6.67 6.75
N LYS A 48 -14.03 -7.80 6.87
CA LYS A 48 -14.47 -8.95 7.69
C LYS A 48 -14.17 -8.71 9.18
N ASP A 49 -14.68 -9.58 10.03
CA ASP A 49 -14.53 -9.42 11.49
C ASP A 49 -13.08 -9.63 11.98
N HIS A 50 -12.31 -10.47 11.29
CA HIS A 50 -10.89 -10.68 11.58
C HIS A 50 -9.98 -9.66 10.87
N GLU A 51 -10.55 -8.65 10.23
CA GLU A 51 -9.78 -7.65 9.49
C GLU A 51 -9.86 -6.29 10.16
N GLU A 52 -8.75 -5.57 10.13
CA GLU A 52 -8.62 -4.21 10.65
C GLU A 52 -8.02 -3.29 9.59
N ILE A 53 -8.51 -2.05 9.51
CA ILE A 53 -7.93 -1.04 8.63
C ILE A 53 -6.82 -0.32 9.39
N CYS A 54 -5.57 -0.58 9.01
CA CYS A 54 -4.40 0.03 9.65
C CYS A 54 -4.01 1.36 9.03
N LEU A 55 -4.41 1.60 7.78
CA LEU A 55 -4.11 2.83 7.03
C LEU A 55 -5.22 3.15 6.04
N GLY A 56 -5.56 4.43 5.93
CA GLY A 56 -6.33 5.01 4.82
C GLY A 56 -7.84 5.15 5.04
N PRO A 57 -8.60 5.44 3.96
CA PRO A 57 -8.15 5.60 2.58
C PRO A 57 -7.13 6.71 2.34
N GLU A 58 -6.05 6.40 1.62
CA GLU A 58 -5.00 7.34 1.21
C GLU A 58 -4.88 7.39 -0.32
N LYS A 59 -4.37 8.50 -0.86
CA LYS A 59 -4.09 8.64 -2.30
C LYS A 59 -2.80 7.92 -2.69
N LEU A 60 -2.81 7.22 -3.82
CA LEU A 60 -1.60 6.67 -4.43
C LEU A 60 -0.58 7.77 -4.71
N VAL A 61 0.71 7.43 -4.56
CA VAL A 61 1.80 8.34 -4.88
C VAL A 61 1.89 8.50 -6.40
N MET A 62 1.45 9.66 -6.90
CA MET A 62 1.67 10.07 -8.28
C MET A 62 2.96 10.90 -8.35
N VAL A 63 3.96 10.39 -9.08
CA VAL A 63 5.21 11.12 -9.33
C VAL A 63 5.00 12.05 -10.53
N PRO A 64 5.08 13.38 -10.38
CA PRO A 64 4.92 14.32 -11.50
C PRO A 64 6.09 14.24 -12.49
N LEU A 65 5.86 14.73 -13.71
CA LEU A 65 6.93 14.90 -14.71
C LEU A 65 8.06 15.79 -14.17
N GLY A 66 9.30 15.46 -14.50
CA GLY A 66 10.49 16.19 -14.03
C GLY A 66 10.81 16.02 -12.53
N SER A 67 10.05 15.19 -11.82
CA SER A 67 10.29 14.85 -10.41
C SER A 67 10.68 13.38 -10.24
N TYR A 68 11.12 13.00 -9.05
CA TYR A 68 11.31 11.61 -8.66
C TYR A 68 10.89 11.41 -7.21
N CYS A 69 10.56 10.18 -6.84
CA CYS A 69 10.43 9.80 -5.43
C CYS A 69 11.42 8.69 -5.08
N VAL A 70 11.75 8.59 -3.79
CA VAL A 70 12.60 7.52 -3.27
C VAL A 70 11.75 6.64 -2.36
N VAL A 71 11.67 5.37 -2.72
CA VAL A 71 11.00 4.35 -1.93
C VAL A 71 12.05 3.59 -1.12
N LEU A 72 11.86 3.58 0.19
CA LEU A 72 12.65 2.76 1.10
C LEU A 72 12.06 1.36 1.16
N ASP A 73 12.91 0.36 1.29
CA ASP A 73 12.54 -1.06 1.38
C ASP A 73 11.57 -1.49 0.26
N PRO A 74 11.96 -1.30 -1.02
CA PRO A 74 11.07 -1.53 -2.14
C PRO A 74 10.65 -3.00 -2.26
N VAL A 75 9.44 -3.21 -2.74
CA VAL A 75 8.89 -4.54 -3.02
C VAL A 75 9.73 -5.29 -4.06
N VAL A 76 9.92 -6.58 -3.85
CA VAL A 76 10.57 -7.47 -4.81
C VAL A 76 9.60 -7.77 -5.94
N ARG A 77 10.08 -7.65 -7.17
CA ARG A 77 9.35 -8.00 -8.40
C ARG A 77 10.05 -9.14 -9.10
N GLU A 78 9.29 -9.93 -9.86
CA GLU A 78 9.83 -11.08 -10.61
C GLU A 78 10.78 -10.65 -11.73
N SER A 79 10.62 -9.43 -12.25
CA SER A 79 11.51 -8.81 -13.23
C SER A 79 11.80 -7.36 -12.85
N SER A 80 12.86 -6.79 -13.42
CA SER A 80 13.20 -5.36 -13.30
C SER A 80 12.16 -4.44 -13.94
N ALA A 81 11.20 -5.00 -14.69
CA ALA A 81 10.08 -4.24 -15.22
C ALA A 81 9.18 -3.73 -14.09
N ASP A 82 8.84 -2.46 -14.16
CA ASP A 82 8.03 -1.73 -13.19
C ASP A 82 6.59 -2.29 -13.02
N SER A 83 6.08 -2.96 -14.06
CA SER A 83 4.79 -3.64 -14.09
C SER A 83 4.87 -5.13 -13.75
N ALA A 84 6.07 -5.66 -13.48
CA ALA A 84 6.23 -7.06 -13.16
C ALA A 84 5.48 -7.43 -11.87
N PRO A 85 4.95 -8.66 -11.81
CA PRO A 85 4.22 -9.15 -10.64
C PRO A 85 5.11 -9.11 -9.39
N LEU A 86 4.46 -8.89 -8.25
CA LEU A 86 5.12 -8.88 -6.95
C LEU A 86 5.49 -10.31 -6.54
N VAL A 87 6.64 -10.47 -5.91
CA VAL A 87 7.05 -11.74 -5.31
C VAL A 87 6.54 -11.81 -3.88
N TYR A 88 5.79 -12.86 -3.58
CA TYR A 88 5.28 -13.14 -2.24
C TYR A 88 6.09 -14.26 -1.56
N ASP A 89 6.02 -14.34 -0.24
CA ASP A 89 6.56 -15.46 0.52
C ASP A 89 5.57 -16.64 0.61
N ALA A 90 5.92 -17.68 1.39
CA ALA A 90 5.08 -18.85 1.57
C ALA A 90 3.75 -18.57 2.30
N TYR A 91 3.64 -17.41 2.95
CA TYR A 91 2.48 -16.99 3.74
C TYR A 91 1.67 -15.89 3.04
N GLY A 92 2.06 -15.49 1.83
CA GLY A 92 1.40 -14.47 1.03
C GLY A 92 1.85 -13.03 1.32
N GLN A 93 2.93 -12.83 2.08
CA GLN A 93 3.47 -11.51 2.38
C GLN A 93 4.33 -11.02 1.23
N ALA A 94 4.15 -9.76 0.80
CA ALA A 94 4.98 -9.18 -0.24
C ALA A 94 6.43 -9.06 0.26
N LYS A 95 7.38 -9.65 -0.47
CA LYS A 95 8.80 -9.58 -0.10
C LYS A 95 9.32 -8.17 -0.34
N LEU A 96 10.10 -7.66 0.63
CA LEU A 96 10.77 -6.36 0.54
C LEU A 96 12.28 -6.53 0.42
N ARG A 97 12.93 -5.56 -0.23
CA ARG A 97 14.39 -5.45 -0.28
C ARG A 97 14.86 -4.56 0.86
N TYR A 98 15.00 -5.15 2.05
CA TYR A 98 15.38 -4.41 3.25
C TYR A 98 16.73 -3.69 3.12
N GLY A 99 16.79 -2.45 3.60
CA GLY A 99 17.98 -1.61 3.56
C GLY A 99 18.27 -0.99 2.19
N VAL A 100 17.41 -1.23 1.20
CA VAL A 100 17.58 -0.70 -0.17
C VAL A 100 16.72 0.54 -0.37
N ARG A 101 17.20 1.44 -1.23
CA ARG A 101 16.44 2.59 -1.74
C ARG A 101 16.22 2.43 -3.24
N GLU A 102 15.01 2.70 -3.69
CA GLU A 102 14.64 2.68 -5.10
C GLU A 102 14.16 4.05 -5.54
N VAL A 103 14.76 4.58 -6.60
CA VAL A 103 14.31 5.82 -7.24
C VAL A 103 13.21 5.47 -8.23
N ARG A 104 12.04 6.08 -8.08
CA ARG A 104 10.94 5.96 -9.05
C ARG A 104 10.75 7.27 -9.78
N LEU A 105 10.74 7.16 -11.11
CA LEU A 105 10.48 8.26 -12.02
C LEU A 105 8.98 8.28 -12.40
N PRO A 106 8.46 9.41 -12.90
CA PRO A 106 7.14 9.46 -13.51
C PRO A 106 7.01 8.40 -14.59
N ARG A 107 5.91 7.65 -14.56
CA ARG A 107 5.57 6.74 -15.65
C ARG A 107 5.02 7.61 -16.78
N GLY A 108 5.80 7.73 -17.86
CA GLY A 108 5.37 8.43 -19.06
C GLY A 108 4.12 7.76 -19.62
N ALA A 109 3.00 8.47 -19.65
CA ALA A 109 1.96 8.19 -20.61
C ALA A 109 2.53 8.59 -21.98
N VAL A 110 2.97 7.60 -22.76
CA VAL A 110 3.08 7.72 -24.22
C VAL A 110 2.12 6.70 -24.79
#